data_AF-A0A7S9CD72-F1
#
_entry.id   AF-A0A7S9CD72-F1
#
_cell.length_a   1.000
_cell.length_b   1.000
_cell.length_c   1.000
_cell.angle_alpha   90.00
_cell.angle_beta   90.00
_cell.angle_gamma   90.00
#
_symmetry.space_group_name_H-M   'P 1'
#
loop_
_entity.id
_entity.type
_entity.pdbx_description
1 polymer ?
#
loop_
_entity_poly.entity_id
_entity_poly.type
_entity_poly.pdbx_seq_one_letter_code
_entity_poly.pdbx_strand_id
1 'polypeptide(L)'
;MRESALVDEVMRTRFGAQGRSLQLVNNVATAEAWPWATPQNLRRAIQRVAALMNREEDLLFIHLSSHGARDGQLAAALWPLEVEAVTPQQLRQWLDEAGVRHRILSISACYSGSWIEPLADTGSLVMTAADAEHTSYGCGRGSELTFFGRALYAEQLRTTRSFESAHAEARRVIERREQEAGKSDGYSNPQIRVGERARRQLALLEASLGK
;
A
#
# COMPACT_ATOMS: atom_id res chain seq x y z
N MET A 1 -2.42 3.73 11.78
CA MET A 1 -1.36 3.17 12.65
C MET A 1 -1.44 1.66 12.78
N ARG A 2 -2.59 1.07 13.16
CA ARG A 2 -2.69 -0.39 13.30
C ARG A 2 -2.49 -1.13 11.96
N GLU A 3 -3.05 -0.59 10.87
CA GLU A 3 -2.84 -1.13 9.53
C GLU A 3 -1.38 -1.06 9.08
N SER A 4 -0.72 0.10 9.22
CA SER A 4 0.70 0.24 8.86
C SER A 4 1.62 -0.69 9.67
N ALA A 5 1.32 -0.89 10.96
CA ALA A 5 2.06 -1.83 11.81
C ALA A 5 1.85 -3.30 11.39
N LEU A 6 0.61 -3.70 11.06
CA LEU A 6 0.32 -5.03 10.53
C LEU A 6 1.09 -5.29 9.23
N VAL A 7 1.06 -4.32 8.30
CA VAL A 7 1.74 -4.46 7.00
C VAL A 7 3.25 -4.58 7.21
N ASP A 8 3.84 -3.76 8.06
CA ASP A 8 5.27 -3.84 8.41
C ASP A 8 5.63 -5.20 9.01
N GLU A 9 4.83 -5.72 9.95
CA GLU A 9 5.03 -7.06 10.52
C GLU A 9 5.06 -8.14 9.44
N VAL A 10 4.07 -8.14 8.53
CA VAL A 10 3.99 -9.13 7.44
C VAL A 10 5.20 -9.00 6.51
N MET A 11 5.57 -7.79 6.10
CA MET A 11 6.72 -7.59 5.21
C MET A 11 8.03 -8.05 5.87
N ARG A 12 8.24 -7.75 7.15
CA ARG A 12 9.43 -8.16 7.89
C ARG A 12 9.53 -9.67 8.04
N THR A 13 8.43 -10.32 8.40
CA THR A 13 8.40 -11.76 8.74
C THR A 13 8.29 -12.67 7.52
N ARG A 14 7.67 -12.21 6.44
CA ARG A 14 7.35 -13.05 5.26
C ARG A 14 8.15 -12.70 4.02
N PHE A 15 8.56 -11.44 3.87
CA PHE A 15 9.13 -10.88 2.64
C PHE A 15 10.55 -10.32 2.82
N GLY A 16 11.24 -10.70 3.90
CA GLY A 16 12.65 -10.35 4.10
C GLY A 16 12.91 -8.88 4.43
N ALA A 17 11.88 -8.09 4.78
CA ALA A 17 12.04 -6.67 5.11
C ALA A 17 12.59 -6.40 6.53
N GLN A 18 13.03 -7.44 7.25
CA GLN A 18 13.62 -7.31 8.59
C GLN A 18 14.77 -6.29 8.60
N GLY A 19 14.67 -5.27 9.45
CA GLY A 19 15.66 -4.19 9.55
C GLY A 19 15.70 -3.23 8.35
N ARG A 20 14.76 -3.35 7.41
CA ARG A 20 14.71 -2.60 6.14
C ARG A 20 13.38 -1.87 5.93
N SER A 21 12.68 -1.54 7.02
CA SER A 21 11.40 -0.83 6.99
C SER A 21 11.47 0.53 7.67
N LEU A 22 10.63 1.44 7.21
CA LEU A 22 10.42 2.77 7.78
C LEU A 22 8.91 3.04 7.80
N GLN A 23 8.40 3.57 8.92
CA GLN A 23 7.01 4.00 9.02
C GLN A 23 6.95 5.52 9.16
N LEU A 24 6.02 6.14 8.45
CA LEU A 24 5.66 7.55 8.59
C LEU A 24 4.21 7.60 9.09
N VAL A 25 3.95 8.36 10.16
CA VAL A 25 2.65 8.35 10.84
C VAL A 25 2.20 9.76 11.22
N ASN A 26 0.98 10.12 10.83
CA ASN A 26 0.31 11.34 11.30
C ASN A 26 -0.65 10.98 12.44
N ASN A 27 -0.15 10.98 13.67
CA ASN A 27 -0.95 10.80 14.88
C ASN A 27 -0.32 11.61 16.02
N VAL A 28 -1.11 12.51 16.62
CA VAL A 28 -0.67 13.38 17.72
C VAL A 28 -0.09 12.58 18.88
N ALA A 29 -0.70 11.44 19.23
CA ALA A 29 -0.28 10.61 20.34
C ALA A 29 1.09 9.93 20.13
N THR A 30 1.62 9.93 18.91
CA THR A 30 2.90 9.27 18.58
C THR A 30 3.85 10.17 17.79
N ALA A 31 3.64 11.48 17.83
CA ALA A 31 4.39 12.45 17.04
C ALA A 31 5.90 12.44 17.37
N GLU A 32 6.29 12.01 18.57
CA GLU A 32 7.70 11.88 19.00
C GLU A 32 8.31 10.52 18.67
N ALA A 33 7.49 9.49 18.46
CA ALA A 33 7.93 8.12 18.23
C ALA A 33 8.16 7.81 16.73
N TRP A 34 7.45 8.50 15.85
CA TRP A 34 7.50 8.26 14.41
C TRP A 34 7.67 9.56 13.63
N PRO A 35 8.47 9.56 12.53
CA PRO A 35 8.49 10.67 11.61
C PRO A 35 7.11 10.88 10.98
N TRP A 36 6.76 12.13 10.69
CA TRP A 36 5.43 12.46 10.17
C TRP A 36 5.27 12.03 8.71
N ALA A 37 4.07 11.58 8.35
CA ALA A 37 3.67 11.25 7.00
C ALA A 37 3.33 12.52 6.20
N THR A 38 4.36 13.29 5.85
CA THR A 38 4.25 14.43 4.94
C THR A 38 4.81 14.09 3.55
N PRO A 39 4.38 14.78 2.49
CA PRO A 39 4.97 14.63 1.15
C PRO A 39 6.50 14.74 1.15
N GLN A 40 7.04 15.70 1.92
CA GLN A 40 8.48 15.94 2.01
C GLN A 40 9.21 14.76 2.67
N ASN A 41 8.64 14.21 3.75
CA ASN A 41 9.22 13.05 4.43
C ASN A 41 9.11 11.77 3.58
N LEU A 42 8.00 11.58 2.86
CA LEU A 42 7.84 10.47 1.93
C LEU A 42 8.87 10.54 0.79
N ARG A 43 9.04 11.71 0.16
CA ARG A 43 10.08 11.90 -0.87
C ARG A 43 11.48 11.60 -0.34
N ARG A 44 11.84 12.13 0.84
CA ARG A 44 13.14 11.87 1.48
C ARG A 44 13.34 10.40 1.81
N ALA A 45 12.29 9.72 2.30
CA ALA A 45 12.32 8.29 2.58
C ALA A 45 12.59 7.48 1.31
N ILE A 46 11.87 7.76 0.22
CA ILE A 46 12.06 7.12 -1.09
C ILE A 46 13.51 7.31 -1.56
N GLN A 47 14.02 8.55 -1.52
CA GLN A 47 15.40 8.84 -1.91
C GLN A 47 16.43 8.07 -1.06
N ARG A 48 16.23 8.01 0.27
CA ARG A 48 17.14 7.31 1.16
C ARG A 48 17.14 5.81 0.93
N VAL A 49 15.96 5.20 0.79
CA VAL A 49 15.85 3.76 0.55
C VAL A 49 16.44 3.41 -0.82
N ALA A 50 16.10 4.17 -1.86
CA ALA A 50 16.63 3.93 -3.21
C ALA A 50 18.16 4.05 -3.29
N ALA A 51 18.79 4.91 -2.47
CA ALA A 51 20.25 5.01 -2.38
C ALA A 51 20.92 3.79 -1.72
N LEU A 52 20.16 2.98 -0.98
CA LEU A 52 20.64 1.75 -0.33
C LEU A 52 20.36 0.50 -1.19
N MET A 53 19.46 0.61 -2.16
CA MET A 53 19.02 -0.52 -3.00
C MET A 53 20.05 -0.87 -4.07
N ASN A 54 20.22 -2.17 -4.34
CA ASN A 54 20.65 -2.63 -5.65
C ASN A 54 19.48 -2.45 -6.63
N ARG A 55 19.52 -1.40 -7.45
CA ARG A 55 18.40 -1.01 -8.34
C ARG A 55 18.04 -2.06 -9.40
N GLU A 56 18.91 -3.02 -9.69
CA GLU A 56 18.62 -4.09 -10.65
C GLU A 56 17.85 -5.25 -10.02
N GLU A 57 17.99 -5.45 -8.70
CA GLU A 57 17.51 -6.65 -7.99
C GLU A 57 16.48 -6.34 -6.90
N ASP A 58 16.61 -5.22 -6.22
CA ASP A 58 15.78 -4.93 -5.05
C ASP A 58 14.39 -4.44 -5.46
N LEU A 59 13.40 -4.83 -4.64
CA LEU A 59 12.01 -4.38 -4.72
C LEU A 59 11.74 -3.34 -3.62
N LEU A 60 11.25 -2.16 -4.01
CA LEU A 60 10.71 -1.20 -3.06
C LEU A 60 9.23 -1.48 -2.81
N PHE A 61 8.86 -1.77 -1.56
CA PHE A 61 7.47 -1.85 -1.14
C PHE A 61 7.03 -0.54 -0.47
N ILE A 62 5.93 0.05 -0.93
CA ILE A 62 5.28 1.21 -0.31
C ILE A 62 3.82 0.86 -0.06
N HIS A 63 3.39 1.02 1.19
CA HIS A 63 1.98 0.96 1.57
C HIS A 63 1.52 2.33 2.06
N LEU A 64 0.48 2.86 1.42
CA LEU A 64 -0.15 4.12 1.80
C LEU A 64 -1.56 3.82 2.30
N SER A 65 -1.90 4.30 3.48
CA SER A 65 -3.21 4.11 4.10
C SER A 65 -3.75 5.47 4.54
N SER A 66 -4.93 5.84 4.07
CA SER A 66 -5.57 7.12 4.40
C SER A 66 -7.09 7.07 4.19
N HIS A 67 -7.80 7.99 4.85
CA HIS A 67 -9.13 8.41 4.42
C HIS A 67 -9.00 9.17 3.08
N GLY A 68 -9.09 8.45 1.96
CA GLY A 68 -9.08 9.10 0.64
C GLY A 68 -10.17 10.17 0.52
N ALA A 69 -9.85 11.30 -0.10
CA ALA A 69 -10.84 12.29 -0.51
C ALA A 69 -11.50 11.84 -1.83
N ARG A 70 -12.70 12.36 -2.14
CA ARG A 70 -13.45 12.00 -3.37
C ARG A 70 -12.70 12.31 -4.66
N ASP A 71 -11.64 13.10 -4.61
CA ASP A 71 -10.76 13.47 -5.73
C ASP A 71 -9.58 12.50 -5.91
N GLY A 72 -9.54 11.39 -5.17
CA GLY A 72 -8.47 10.40 -5.25
C GLY A 72 -7.19 10.81 -4.52
N GLN A 73 -7.18 11.94 -3.80
CA GLN A 73 -6.02 12.34 -3.00
C GLN A 73 -5.99 11.61 -1.65
N LEU A 74 -4.79 11.24 -1.19
CA LEU A 74 -4.60 10.68 0.16
C LEU A 74 -4.56 11.83 1.16
N ALA A 75 -5.62 11.99 1.96
CA ALA A 75 -5.65 12.99 3.00
C ALA A 75 -4.56 12.72 4.05
N ALA A 76 -3.73 13.71 4.34
CA ALA A 76 -2.69 13.62 5.36
C ALA A 76 -3.01 14.46 6.61
N ALA A 77 -4.23 15.00 6.71
CA ALA A 77 -4.61 16.00 7.69
C ALA A 77 -4.39 15.54 9.15
N LEU A 78 -3.71 16.38 9.94
CA LEU A 78 -3.48 16.18 11.36
C LEU A 78 -3.61 17.53 12.07
N TRP A 79 -4.78 17.84 12.62
CA TRP A 79 -4.99 19.13 13.29
C TRP A 79 -3.93 19.43 14.36
N PRO A 80 -3.33 20.65 14.41
CA PRO A 80 -3.60 21.83 13.58
C PRO A 80 -2.78 21.94 12.29
N LEU A 81 -2.01 20.90 11.92
CA LEU A 81 -1.19 20.88 10.72
C LEU A 81 -2.02 20.53 9.47
N GLU A 82 -2.05 21.47 8.54
CA GLU A 82 -2.45 21.20 7.17
C GLU A 82 -1.28 20.52 6.46
N VAL A 83 -1.44 19.23 6.19
CA VAL A 83 -0.48 18.46 5.41
C VAL A 83 -1.05 18.31 4.00
N GLU A 84 -0.31 18.80 3.01
CA GLU A 84 -0.63 18.61 1.60
C GLU A 84 -0.83 17.12 1.30
N ALA A 85 -1.84 16.81 0.50
CA ALA A 85 -2.07 15.45 0.07
C ALA A 85 -1.03 15.03 -0.97
N VAL A 86 -0.70 13.73 -0.97
CA VAL A 86 0.17 13.13 -1.99
C VAL A 86 -0.68 12.71 -3.18
N THR A 87 -0.28 13.12 -4.38
CA THR A 87 -0.90 12.67 -5.63
C THR A 87 -0.14 11.48 -6.24
N PRO A 88 -0.80 10.64 -7.06
CA PRO A 88 -0.11 9.54 -7.72
C PRO A 88 0.97 10.04 -8.71
N GLN A 89 0.81 11.22 -9.31
CA GLN A 89 1.81 11.83 -10.19
C GLN A 89 3.07 12.24 -9.41
N GLN A 90 2.92 12.82 -8.22
CA GLN A 90 4.05 13.14 -7.35
C GLN A 90 4.80 11.87 -6.93
N LEU A 91 4.08 10.83 -6.50
CA LEU A 91 4.71 9.55 -6.13
C LEU A 91 5.47 8.94 -7.31
N ARG A 92 4.85 8.93 -8.50
CA ARG A 92 5.49 8.47 -9.73
C ARG A 92 6.80 9.22 -9.99
N GLN A 93 6.75 10.55 -9.96
CA GLN A 93 7.91 11.41 -10.18
C GLN A 93 9.03 11.10 -9.17
N TRP A 94 8.74 10.99 -7.88
CA TRP A 94 9.76 10.75 -6.87
C TRP A 94 10.43 9.39 -7.01
N LEU A 95 9.67 8.36 -7.37
CA LEU A 95 10.21 7.02 -7.59
C LEU A 95 11.11 6.98 -8.83
N ASP A 96 10.70 7.66 -9.90
CA ASP A 96 11.48 7.74 -11.14
C ASP A 96 12.76 8.57 -10.93
N GLU A 97 12.68 9.73 -10.24
CA GLU A 97 13.84 10.54 -9.84
C GLU A 97 14.84 9.77 -8.97
N ALA A 98 14.34 8.90 -8.08
CA ALA A 98 15.17 8.08 -7.21
C ALA A 98 15.79 6.85 -7.94
N GLY A 99 15.34 6.56 -9.16
CA GLY A 99 15.80 5.44 -9.97
C GLY A 99 15.27 4.08 -9.49
N VAL A 100 14.10 4.05 -8.84
CA VAL A 100 13.47 2.81 -8.37
C VAL A 100 12.85 2.07 -9.55
N ARG A 101 13.43 0.92 -9.90
CA ARG A 101 13.00 0.14 -11.09
C ARG A 101 11.92 -0.89 -10.79
N HIS A 102 11.96 -1.51 -9.61
CA HIS A 102 11.00 -2.54 -9.21
C HIS A 102 10.27 -2.08 -7.95
N ARG A 103 8.94 -1.97 -8.04
CA ARG A 103 8.13 -1.35 -6.99
C ARG A 103 6.81 -2.08 -6.79
N ILE A 104 6.41 -2.23 -5.53
CA ILE A 104 5.11 -2.74 -5.12
C ILE A 104 4.41 -1.62 -4.35
N LEU A 105 3.32 -1.10 -4.90
CA LEU A 105 2.59 0.04 -4.40
C LEU A 105 1.21 -0.43 -3.94
N SER A 106 0.94 -0.35 -2.64
CA SER A 106 -0.32 -0.76 -2.03
C SER A 106 -1.05 0.45 -1.48
N ILE A 107 -2.17 0.82 -2.11
CA ILE A 107 -2.93 2.02 -1.80
C ILE A 107 -4.24 1.63 -1.12
N SER A 108 -4.28 1.80 0.21
CA SER A 108 -5.43 1.54 1.05
C SER A 108 -6.21 2.82 1.32
N ALA A 109 -7.10 3.16 0.38
CA ALA A 109 -7.98 4.32 0.47
C ALA A 109 -9.25 4.15 -0.37
N CYS A 110 -10.28 4.95 -0.09
CA CYS A 110 -11.44 5.10 -0.97
C CYS A 110 -11.02 5.66 -2.33
N TYR A 111 -11.70 5.25 -3.41
CA TYR A 111 -11.45 5.73 -4.78
C TYR A 111 -10.02 5.49 -5.27
N SER A 112 -9.29 4.57 -4.64
CA SER A 112 -7.86 4.35 -4.88
C SER A 112 -7.56 3.72 -6.25
N GLY A 113 -8.54 3.18 -6.96
CA GLY A 113 -8.38 2.70 -8.33
C GLY A 113 -7.83 3.77 -9.29
N SER A 114 -8.09 5.05 -9.00
CA SER A 114 -7.51 6.20 -9.71
C SER A 114 -5.97 6.27 -9.68
N TRP A 115 -5.32 5.54 -8.77
CA TRP A 115 -3.86 5.47 -8.63
C TRP A 115 -3.22 4.46 -9.59
N ILE A 116 -3.99 3.55 -10.19
CA ILE A 116 -3.42 2.47 -11.03
C ILE A 116 -2.77 3.05 -12.28
N GLU A 117 -3.51 3.77 -13.11
CA GLU A 117 -3.01 4.21 -14.42
C GLU A 117 -1.78 5.14 -14.32
N PRO A 118 -1.71 6.13 -13.40
CA PRO A 118 -0.52 6.98 -13.30
C PRO A 118 0.74 6.24 -12.80
N LEU A 119 0.56 5.16 -12.02
CA LEU A 119 1.67 4.41 -11.40
C LEU A 119 2.04 3.14 -12.17
N ALA A 120 1.19 2.70 -13.10
CA ALA A 120 1.40 1.50 -13.89
C ALA A 120 2.58 1.68 -14.87
N ASP A 121 3.50 0.73 -14.81
CA ASP A 121 4.53 0.47 -15.80
C ASP A 121 5.02 -0.98 -15.70
N THR A 122 6.02 -1.34 -16.53
CA THR A 122 6.60 -2.68 -16.55
C THR A 122 7.26 -3.10 -15.23
N GLY A 123 7.76 -2.16 -14.41
CA GLY A 123 8.46 -2.38 -13.14
C GLY A 123 7.58 -2.23 -11.89
N SER A 124 6.31 -1.88 -12.06
CA SER A 124 5.35 -1.69 -10.98
C SER A 124 4.39 -2.87 -10.79
N LEU A 125 4.12 -3.20 -9.54
CA LEU A 125 2.87 -3.82 -9.10
C LEU A 125 2.09 -2.78 -8.32
N VAL A 126 0.84 -2.50 -8.70
CA VAL A 126 -0.04 -1.56 -8.00
C VAL A 126 -1.29 -2.31 -7.54
N MET A 127 -1.60 -2.22 -6.24
CA MET A 127 -2.82 -2.76 -5.63
C MET A 127 -3.60 -1.64 -4.97
N THR A 128 -4.92 -1.68 -5.08
CA THR A 128 -5.81 -0.67 -4.50
C THR A 128 -6.90 -1.33 -3.67
N ALA A 129 -7.27 -0.71 -2.55
CA ALA A 129 -8.31 -1.22 -1.67
C ALA A 129 -9.73 -1.01 -2.19
N ALA A 130 -9.89 -0.17 -3.21
CA ALA A 130 -11.12 0.01 -3.96
C ALA A 130 -10.82 0.38 -5.42
N ASP A 131 -11.82 0.32 -6.28
CA ASP A 131 -11.76 0.92 -7.61
C ASP A 131 -11.89 2.46 -7.54
N ALA A 132 -12.02 3.12 -8.69
CA ALA A 132 -12.08 4.58 -8.78
C ALA A 132 -13.46 5.17 -8.43
N GLU A 133 -14.50 4.35 -8.32
CA GLU A 133 -15.90 4.78 -8.17
C GLU A 133 -16.47 4.46 -6.78
N HIS A 134 -15.83 3.54 -6.04
CA HIS A 134 -16.34 3.01 -4.78
C HIS A 134 -15.46 3.37 -3.57
N THR A 135 -16.07 3.40 -2.38
CA THR A 135 -15.33 3.53 -1.12
C THR A 135 -14.75 2.20 -0.67
N SER A 136 -13.62 2.25 0.04
CA SER A 136 -13.08 1.09 0.76
C SER A 136 -13.74 0.99 2.14
N TYR A 137 -14.06 -0.23 2.58
CA TYR A 137 -14.86 -0.47 3.78
C TYR A 137 -14.02 -0.88 5.00
N GLY A 138 -14.53 -0.59 6.20
CA GLY A 138 -13.94 -1.06 7.46
C GLY A 138 -13.13 -0.04 8.27
N CYS A 139 -13.12 1.25 7.91
CA CYS A 139 -12.45 2.32 8.68
C CYS A 139 -13.29 2.92 9.84
N GLY A 140 -14.34 2.21 10.32
CA GLY A 140 -15.21 2.71 11.39
C GLY A 140 -14.59 2.62 12.78
N ARG A 141 -15.11 3.38 13.76
CA ARG A 141 -14.63 3.44 15.17
C ARG A 141 -14.54 2.07 15.89
N GLY A 142 -15.19 1.03 15.37
CA GLY A 142 -15.18 -0.33 15.94
C GLY A 142 -14.27 -1.34 15.24
N SER A 143 -13.61 -0.97 14.13
CA SER A 143 -12.75 -1.90 13.37
C SER A 143 -11.30 -1.43 13.38
N GLU A 144 -10.39 -2.33 13.76
CA GLU A 144 -8.96 -2.02 13.87
C GLU A 144 -8.23 -1.95 12.51
N LEU A 145 -8.84 -2.50 11.46
CA LEU A 145 -8.26 -2.68 10.12
C LEU A 145 -9.35 -2.48 9.06
N THR A 146 -8.98 -1.97 7.88
CA THR A 146 -9.83 -2.07 6.68
C THR A 146 -10.09 -3.52 6.32
N PHE A 147 -11.17 -3.80 5.59
CA PHE A 147 -11.39 -5.14 5.04
C PHE A 147 -10.27 -5.54 4.07
N PHE A 148 -9.74 -4.59 3.31
CA PHE A 148 -8.57 -4.81 2.45
C PHE A 148 -7.32 -5.18 3.25
N GLY A 149 -6.93 -4.34 4.23
CA GLY A 149 -5.77 -4.58 5.07
C GLY A 149 -5.85 -5.92 5.80
N ARG A 150 -7.03 -6.25 6.34
CA ARG A 150 -7.29 -7.54 6.99
C ARG A 150 -7.20 -8.71 6.01
N ALA A 151 -7.97 -8.69 4.93
CA ALA A 151 -8.02 -9.82 3.99
C ALA A 151 -6.66 -10.04 3.33
N LEU A 152 -6.01 -8.99 2.82
CA LEU A 152 -4.75 -9.14 2.10
C LEU A 152 -3.59 -9.49 3.04
N TYR A 153 -3.38 -8.73 4.11
CA TYR A 153 -2.16 -8.86 4.94
C TYR A 153 -2.35 -9.78 6.15
N ALA A 154 -3.45 -9.66 6.89
CA ALA A 154 -3.66 -10.49 8.07
C ALA A 154 -4.04 -11.94 7.73
N GLU A 155 -4.56 -12.19 6.52
CA GLU A 155 -5.03 -13.51 6.11
C GLU A 155 -4.22 -14.05 4.92
N GLN A 156 -4.39 -13.51 3.71
CA GLN A 156 -3.88 -14.16 2.50
C GLN A 156 -2.35 -14.17 2.38
N LEU A 157 -1.65 -13.08 2.68
CA LEU A 157 -0.18 -13.04 2.63
C LEU A 157 0.50 -13.82 3.78
N ARG A 158 -0.28 -14.31 4.75
CA ARG A 158 0.22 -15.28 5.75
C ARG A 158 0.25 -16.71 5.20
N THR A 159 -0.59 -17.04 4.22
CA THR A 159 -0.71 -18.39 3.64
C THR A 159 0.05 -18.54 2.32
N THR A 160 0.17 -17.46 1.54
CA THR A 160 0.96 -17.43 0.29
C THR A 160 2.01 -16.33 0.31
N ARG A 161 3.00 -16.40 -0.59
CA ARG A 161 3.94 -15.29 -0.88
C ARG A 161 3.63 -14.57 -2.19
N SER A 162 2.63 -15.03 -2.95
CA SER A 162 2.24 -14.37 -4.19
C SER A 162 1.21 -13.28 -3.92
N PHE A 163 1.55 -12.03 -4.27
CA PHE A 163 0.61 -10.91 -4.20
C PHE A 163 -0.58 -11.09 -5.15
N GLU A 164 -0.37 -11.67 -6.34
CA GLU A 164 -1.45 -11.94 -7.31
C GLU A 164 -2.46 -12.95 -6.73
N SER A 165 -1.96 -14.08 -6.19
CA SER A 165 -2.83 -15.08 -5.55
C SER A 165 -3.50 -14.55 -4.29
N ALA A 166 -2.76 -13.83 -3.44
CA ALA A 166 -3.32 -13.24 -2.22
C ALA A 166 -4.41 -12.21 -2.53
N HIS A 167 -4.21 -11.38 -3.53
CA HIS A 167 -5.21 -10.41 -3.98
C HIS A 167 -6.46 -11.09 -4.54
N ALA A 168 -6.30 -12.14 -5.34
CA ALA A 168 -7.43 -12.88 -5.92
C ALA A 168 -8.34 -13.48 -4.82
N GLU A 169 -7.77 -14.08 -3.78
CA GLU A 169 -8.55 -14.61 -2.65
C GLU A 169 -9.09 -13.50 -1.75
N ALA A 170 -8.31 -12.42 -1.52
CA ALA A 170 -8.75 -11.29 -0.74
C ALA A 170 -10.01 -10.64 -1.33
N ARG A 171 -10.12 -10.50 -2.66
CA ARG A 171 -11.33 -9.98 -3.33
C ARG A 171 -12.59 -10.76 -2.94
N ARG A 172 -12.53 -12.09 -2.97
CA ARG A 172 -13.68 -12.95 -2.60
C ARG A 172 -14.08 -12.78 -1.14
N VAL A 173 -13.09 -12.63 -0.26
CA VAL A 173 -13.33 -12.40 1.18
C VAL A 173 -13.95 -11.02 1.42
N ILE A 174 -13.42 -9.98 0.75
CA ILE A 174 -13.89 -8.60 0.90
C ILE A 174 -15.33 -8.47 0.38
N GLU A 175 -15.62 -8.98 -0.81
CA GLU A 175 -16.98 -8.95 -1.38
C GLU A 175 -18.01 -9.56 -0.42
N ARG A 176 -17.72 -10.75 0.13
CA ARG A 176 -18.60 -11.42 1.08
C ARG A 176 -18.81 -10.60 2.36
N ARG A 177 -17.73 -10.04 2.92
CA ARG A 177 -17.80 -9.21 4.14
C ARG A 177 -18.58 -7.92 3.92
N GLU A 178 -18.43 -7.30 2.75
CA GLU A 178 -19.16 -6.08 2.42
C GLU A 178 -20.66 -6.35 2.23
N GLN A 179 -21.02 -7.49 1.65
CA GLN A 179 -22.42 -7.95 1.59
C GLN A 179 -22.98 -8.23 2.98
N GLU A 180 -22.26 -8.98 3.82
CA GLU A 180 -22.66 -9.29 5.21
C GLU A 180 -22.78 -8.03 6.07
N ALA A 181 -21.92 -7.04 5.84
CA ALA A 181 -21.94 -5.76 6.54
C ALA A 181 -22.95 -4.75 5.97
N GLY A 182 -23.68 -5.11 4.90
CA GLY A 182 -24.70 -4.26 4.30
C GLY A 182 -24.16 -2.97 3.66
N LYS A 183 -22.94 -3.01 3.08
CA LYS A 183 -22.35 -1.86 2.38
C LYS A 183 -23.29 -1.39 1.27
N SER A 184 -23.70 -0.13 1.33
CA SER A 184 -24.79 0.42 0.50
C SER A 184 -24.32 1.14 -0.76
N ASP A 185 -23.03 1.45 -0.87
CA ASP A 185 -22.44 2.18 -1.99
C ASP A 185 -21.74 1.27 -3.01
N GLY A 186 -22.05 -0.04 -3.02
CA GLY A 186 -21.51 -1.04 -3.97
C GLY A 186 -20.24 -1.76 -3.48
N TYR A 187 -19.81 -2.80 -4.21
CA TYR A 187 -18.58 -3.54 -3.88
C TYR A 187 -17.35 -2.64 -4.06
N SER A 188 -16.45 -2.59 -3.06
CA SER A 188 -15.21 -1.81 -3.17
C SER A 188 -14.37 -2.20 -4.38
N ASN A 189 -14.44 -3.47 -4.82
CA ASN A 189 -13.75 -3.97 -6.00
C ASN A 189 -12.24 -3.68 -6.01
N PRO A 190 -11.46 -4.24 -5.06
CA PRO A 190 -10.00 -4.11 -5.04
C PRO A 190 -9.38 -4.51 -6.37
N GLN A 191 -8.42 -3.72 -6.85
CA GLN A 191 -7.80 -3.88 -8.17
C GLN A 191 -6.30 -4.13 -8.04
N ILE A 192 -5.75 -4.84 -9.02
CA ILE A 192 -4.31 -5.12 -9.13
C ILE A 192 -3.86 -4.95 -10.58
N ARG A 193 -2.74 -4.24 -10.79
CA ARG A 193 -2.02 -4.14 -12.06
C ARG A 193 -0.58 -4.57 -11.83
N VAL A 194 -0.08 -5.50 -12.65
CA VAL A 194 1.28 -6.03 -12.50
C VAL A 194 2.04 -5.93 -13.82
N GLY A 195 3.12 -5.16 -13.81
CA GLY A 195 4.07 -5.06 -14.91
C GLY A 195 4.94 -6.30 -15.07
N GLU A 196 5.39 -6.56 -16.29
CA GLU A 196 6.15 -7.78 -16.61
C GLU A 196 7.48 -7.91 -15.86
N ARG A 197 8.24 -6.82 -15.69
CA ARG A 197 9.50 -6.83 -14.92
C ARG A 197 9.22 -7.00 -13.44
N ALA A 198 8.20 -6.32 -12.91
CA ALA A 198 7.78 -6.49 -11.51
C ALA A 198 7.42 -7.96 -11.22
N ARG A 199 6.63 -8.59 -12.10
CA ARG A 199 6.24 -10.00 -11.97
C ARG A 199 7.46 -10.93 -11.95
N ARG A 200 8.43 -10.70 -12.84
CA ARG A 200 9.67 -11.49 -12.86
C ARG A 200 10.45 -11.32 -11.55
N GLN A 201 10.59 -10.09 -11.06
CA GLN A 201 11.34 -9.84 -9.83
C GLN A 201 10.65 -10.43 -8.60
N LEU A 202 9.31 -10.37 -8.55
CA LEU A 202 8.51 -11.02 -7.51
C LEU A 202 8.69 -12.54 -7.51
N ALA A 203 8.69 -13.19 -8.68
CA ALA A 203 8.92 -14.63 -8.78
C ALA A 203 10.32 -15.03 -8.26
N LEU A 204 11.34 -14.22 -8.53
CA LEU A 204 12.69 -14.41 -7.98
C LEU A 204 12.70 -14.27 -6.45
N LEU A 205 12.04 -13.24 -5.92
CA LEU A 205 11.90 -13.04 -4.47
C LEU A 205 11.19 -14.23 -3.82
N GLU A 206 10.05 -14.67 -4.36
CA GLU A 206 9.29 -15.82 -3.86
C GLU A 206 10.14 -17.09 -3.81
N ALA A 207 10.89 -17.37 -4.87
CA ALA A 207 11.80 -18.52 -4.94
C ALA A 207 12.95 -18.43 -3.92
N SER A 208 13.44 -17.21 -3.62
CA SER A 208 14.51 -17.00 -2.64
C SER A 208 14.03 -17.21 -1.19
N LEU A 209 12.77 -16.87 -0.90
CA LEU A 209 12.16 -17.00 0.43
C LEU A 209 11.62 -18.40 0.73
N GLY A 210 11.45 -19.22 -0.31
CA GLY A 210 11.03 -20.62 -0.23
C GLY A 210 12.14 -21.60 0.17
N LYS A 211 13.39 -21.14 0.23
CA LYS A 211 14.55 -21.86 0.76
C LYS A 211 14.67 -21.61 2.26
#